data_AF-A0A958H257-F1
#
_entry.id   AF-A0A958H257-F1
#
_cell.length_a   1.000
_cell.length_b   1.000
_cell.length_c   1.000
_cell.angle_alpha   90.00
_cell.angle_beta   90.00
_cell.angle_gamma   90.00
#
_symmetry.space_group_name_H-M   'P 1'
#
loop_
_entity.id
_entity.type
_entity.pdbx_description
1 polymer ?
#
loop_
_entity_poly.entity_id
_entity_poly.type
_entity_poly.pdbx_seq_one_letter_code
_entity_poly.pdbx_strand_id
1 'polypeptide(L)' 'MIHGTHNALPDPRNESILININGALVPRAEAKISVFDSGFLVGDGVWEAVRLHDGVLVFLDEHLDRLY' A
#
# COMPACT_ATOMS: atom_id res chain seq x y z
N MET A 1 26.15 -1.53 5.17
CA MET A 1 24.86 -1.27 4.47
C MET A 1 23.86 -0.85 5.53
N ILE A 2 23.46 0.43 5.54
CA ILE A 2 22.56 0.98 6.57
C ILE A 2 21.20 0.30 6.38
N HIS A 3 20.72 -0.42 7.40
CA HIS A 3 19.40 -1.04 7.39
C HIS A 3 18.45 -0.17 8.21
N GLY A 4 17.41 0.36 7.56
CA GLY A 4 16.33 1.08 8.24
C GLY A 4 15.28 0.12 8.80
N THR A 5 14.41 0.63 9.69
CA THR A 5 13.32 -0.14 10.30
C THR A 5 12.25 -0.62 9.31
N HIS A 6 12.24 -0.08 8.08
CA HIS A 6 11.28 -0.41 7.03
C HIS A 6 11.85 -1.35 5.95
N ASN A 7 13.00 -1.98 6.21
CA ASN A 7 13.54 -2.96 5.27
C ASN A 7 12.71 -4.25 5.31
N ALA A 8 12.26 -4.68 4.13
CA ALA A 8 11.63 -5.98 3.92
C ALA A 8 12.54 -6.86 3.06
N LEU A 9 12.44 -8.18 3.23
CA LEU A 9 13.07 -9.12 2.30
C LEU A 9 12.37 -9.01 0.93
N PRO A 10 13.12 -8.95 -0.17
CA PRO A 10 12.54 -9.02 -1.50
C PRO A 10 11.72 -10.30 -1.68
N ASP A 11 10.53 -10.16 -2.26
CA ASP A 11 9.66 -11.27 -2.61
C ASP A 11 9.31 -11.16 -4.11
N PRO A 12 9.76 -12.10 -4.96
CA PRO A 12 9.50 -12.06 -6.40
C PRO A 12 8.00 -12.01 -6.75
N ARG A 13 7.11 -12.49 -5.86
CA ARG A 13 5.66 -12.41 -6.07
C ARG A 13 5.15 -10.97 -6.12
N ASN A 14 5.88 -10.03 -5.51
CA ASN A 14 5.51 -8.62 -5.50
C ASN A 14 5.83 -7.89 -6.82
N GLU A 15 6.53 -8.53 -7.76
CA GLU A 15 6.92 -7.91 -9.04
C GLU A 15 5.73 -7.72 -9.99
N SER A 16 4.72 -8.60 -9.92
CA SER A 16 3.58 -8.64 -10.84
C SER A 16 2.24 -8.23 -10.19
N ILE A 17 2.26 -7.67 -8.98
CA ILE A 17 1.04 -7.20 -8.33
C ILE A 17 0.41 -6.03 -9.10
N LEU A 18 -0.91 -5.92 -8.96
CA LEU A 18 -1.69 -4.80 -9.46
C LEU A 18 -1.91 -3.78 -8.33
N ILE A 19 -1.79 -2.50 -8.67
CA ILE A 19 -2.05 -1.38 -7.78
C ILE A 19 -3.32 -0.68 -8.27
N ASN A 20 -4.26 -0.43 -7.37
CA ASN A 20 -5.42 0.39 -7.69
C ASN A 20 -5.06 1.88 -7.57
N ILE A 21 -5.17 2.63 -8.66
CA ILE A 21 -5.00 4.09 -8.68
C ILE A 21 -6.21 4.68 -9.39
N ASN A 22 -6.97 5.53 -8.70
CA ASN A 22 -8.17 6.19 -9.23
C ASN A 22 -9.19 5.21 -9.85
N GLY A 23 -9.34 4.02 -9.24
CA GLY A 23 -10.28 2.99 -9.70
C GLY A 23 -9.75 2.06 -10.80
N ALA A 24 -8.53 2.29 -11.30
CA ALA A 24 -7.90 1.42 -12.30
C ALA A 24 -6.82 0.53 -11.68
N LEU A 25 -6.86 -0.77 -11.98
CA LEU A 25 -5.80 -1.71 -11.63
C LEU A 25 -4.68 -1.62 -12.67
N VAL A 26 -3.48 -1.23 -12.23
CA VAL A 26 -2.30 -1.09 -13.10
C VAL A 26 -1.14 -1.95 -12.59
N PRO A 27 -0.24 -2.45 -13.46
CA PRO A 27 0.98 -3.13 -13.04
C PRO A 27 1.84 -2.26 -12.12
N ARG A 28 2.50 -2.87 -11.13
CA ARG A 28 3.41 -2.16 -10.20
C ARG A 28 4.40 -1.21 -10.89
N ALA A 29 4.97 -1.63 -12.02
CA ALA A 29 5.94 -0.83 -12.77
C ALA A 29 5.36 0.43 -13.42
N GLU A 30 4.04 0.48 -13.63
CA GLU A 30 3.32 1.59 -14.27
C GLU A 30 2.57 2.47 -13.25
N ALA A 31 2.49 2.02 -11.99
CA ALA A 31 1.83 2.71 -10.89
C ALA A 31 2.48 4.08 -10.63
N LYS A 32 1.69 5.15 -10.83
CA LYS A 32 2.13 6.53 -10.66
C LYS A 32 1.01 7.40 -10.09
N ILE A 33 1.37 8.32 -9.21
CA ILE A 33 0.49 9.38 -8.70
C ILE A 33 1.01 10.75 -9.18
N SER A 34 0.18 11.78 -9.04
CA SER A 34 0.61 13.14 -9.33
C SER A 34 1.68 13.58 -8.33
N VAL A 35 2.71 14.29 -8.80
CA VAL A 35 3.66 14.98 -7.91
C VAL A 35 3.01 16.12 -7.12
N PHE A 36 1.80 16.52 -7.49
CA PHE A 36 0.99 17.51 -6.80
C PHE A 36 -0.06 16.91 -5.85
N ASP A 37 -0.02 15.60 -5.62
CA ASP A 37 -0.88 14.94 -4.62
C ASP A 37 -0.55 15.49 -3.22
N SER A 38 -1.56 15.85 -2.42
CA SER A 38 -1.35 16.45 -1.09
C SER A 38 -0.69 15.46 -0.11
N GLY A 39 -0.97 14.17 -0.25
CA GLY A 39 -0.32 13.11 0.52
C GLY A 39 1.19 13.03 0.22
N PHE A 40 1.61 13.38 -0.99
CA PHE A 40 3.03 13.50 -1.34
C PHE A 40 3.63 14.86 -0.95
N LEU A 41 2.95 15.97 -1.25
CA LEU A 41 3.48 17.32 -1.05
C LEU A 41 3.67 17.70 0.42
N VAL A 42 2.69 17.35 1.26
CA VAL A 42 2.62 17.83 2.65
C VAL A 42 2.33 16.71 3.65
N GLY A 43 2.23 15.46 3.19
CA GLY A 43 1.87 14.33 4.07
C GLY A 43 0.42 14.38 4.54
N ASP A 44 -0.45 15.07 3.79
CA ASP A 44 -1.87 15.20 4.11
C ASP A 44 -2.63 13.94 3.68
N GLY A 45 -2.52 12.91 4.51
CA GLY A 45 -3.19 11.64 4.32
C GLY A 45 -3.06 10.73 5.54
N VAL A 46 -4.08 9.90 5.74
CA VAL A 46 -4.03 8.74 6.64
C VAL A 46 -4.00 7.47 5.80
N TRP A 47 -3.40 6.42 6.33
CA TRP A 47 -3.30 5.14 5.65
C TRP A 47 -3.53 4.00 6.63
N GLU A 48 -3.91 2.86 6.10
CA GLU A 48 -4.12 1.63 6.86
C GLU A 48 -3.49 0.44 6.11
N ALA A 49 -3.06 -0.58 6.85
CA ALA A 49 -2.54 -1.81 6.28
C ALA A 49 -3.26 -3.02 6.87
N VAL A 50 -3.88 -3.81 6.00
CA VAL A 50 -4.56 -5.05 6.37
C VAL A 50 -3.69 -6.24 5.99
N ARG A 51 -3.67 -7.27 6.84
CA ARG A 51 -2.97 -8.53 6.57
C ARG A 51 -3.92 -9.56 6.00
N LEU A 52 -3.54 -10.15 4.86
CA LEU A 52 -4.13 -11.38 4.34
C LEU A 52 -3.35 -12.57 4.92
N HIS A 53 -4.03 -13.48 5.60
CA HIS A 53 -3.45 -14.70 6.13
C HIS A 53 -4.39 -15.87 5.81
N ASP A 54 -3.87 -16.88 5.11
CA ASP A 54 -4.63 -18.08 4.70
C ASP A 54 -5.99 -17.78 4.04
N GLY A 55 -6.01 -16.77 3.16
CA GLY A 55 -7.20 -16.36 2.42
C GLY A 55 -8.18 -15.48 3.21
N VAL A 56 -7.85 -15.11 4.45
CA VAL A 56 -8.67 -14.29 5.33
C VAL A 56 -8.00 -12.95 5.60
N LEU A 57 -8.74 -11.85 5.42
CA LEU A 57 -8.31 -10.52 5.87
C LEU A 57 -8.52 -10.44 7.37
N VAL A 58 -7.43 -10.29 8.11
CA VAL A 58 -7.43 -10.33 9.57
C VAL A 58 -7.89 -8.97 10.12
N PHE A 59 -8.87 -8.99 11.04
CA PHE A 59 -9.45 -7.80 11.70
C PHE A 59 -9.98 -6.73 10.73
N LEU A 60 -10.56 -7.16 9.60
CA LEU A 60 -10.96 -6.22 8.54
C LEU A 60 -11.88 -5.12 9.06
N ASP A 61 -12.89 -5.47 9.85
CA ASP A 61 -13.86 -4.52 10.38
C ASP A 61 -13.17 -3.50 11.30
N GLU A 62 -12.29 -3.95 12.20
CA GLU A 62 -11.55 -3.06 13.10
C GLU A 62 -10.55 -2.15 12.37
N HIS A 63 -9.96 -2.61 11.26
CA HIS A 63 -9.12 -1.76 10.41
C HIS A 63 -9.94 -0.70 9.67
N LEU A 64 -11.14 -1.04 9.18
CA LEU A 64 -12.02 -0.09 8.51
C LEU A 64 -12.59 0.93 9.50
N ASP A 65 -13.00 0.50 10.69
CA ASP A 65 -13.48 1.38 11.77
C ASP A 65 -12.41 2.37 12.25
N ARG A 66 -11.12 2.01 12.15
CA ARG A 66 -10.02 2.94 12.48
C ARG A 66 -9.73 3.94 11.36
N LEU A 67 -9.96 3.54 10.10
CA LEU A 67 -9.66 4.37 8.93
C LEU A 67 -10.68 5.49 8.72
N TYR A 68 -11.95 5.27 9.05
CA TYR A 68 -13.09 6.17 8.79
C TYR A 68 -13.63 6.82 10.07
#